data_AF-A0A6I2Y3B9-F1
#
_entry.id   AF-A0A6I2Y3B9-F1
#
_cell.length_a   1.000
_cell.length_b   1.000
_cell.length_c   1.000
_cell.angle_alpha   90.00
_cell.angle_beta   90.00
_cell.angle_gamma   90.00
#
_symmetry.space_group_name_H-M   'P 1'
#
loop_
_entity.id
_entity.type
_entity.pdbx_description
1 polymer ?
#
loop_
_entity_poly.entity_id
_entity_poly.type
_entity_poly.pdbx_seq_one_letter_code
_entity_poly.pdbx_strand_id
1 'polypeptide(L)'
;IRLFQNARVIAGPHGAGLSNLVFARPGTIVIELTVGYMFNRCFEWISHVGGHRYLPIEADSQPGVVTPEDLGRAVLALTERRFT
;
A
#
# COMPACT_ATOMS: atom_id res chain seq x y z
N ILE A 1 -2.51 16.39 -5.52
CA ILE A 1 -2.66 15.50 -6.70
C ILE A 1 -1.30 15.03 -7.25
N ARG A 2 -0.38 15.92 -7.65
CA ARG A 2 0.91 15.55 -8.29
C ARG A 2 1.76 14.53 -7.51
N LEU A 3 1.69 14.55 -6.18
CA LEU A 3 2.38 13.57 -5.32
C LEU A 3 1.96 12.12 -5.64
N PHE A 4 0.64 11.85 -5.68
CA PHE A 4 0.10 10.52 -5.96
C PHE A 4 0.33 10.08 -7.42
N GLN A 5 0.21 11.02 -8.37
CA GLN A 5 0.45 10.74 -9.79
C GLN A 5 1.91 10.31 -10.08
N ASN A 6 2.88 10.86 -9.35
CA ASN A 6 4.30 10.55 -9.56
C ASN A 6 4.82 9.44 -8.65
N ALA A 7 4.04 9.04 -7.64
CA ALA A 7 4.42 7.97 -6.74
C ALA A 7 4.68 6.67 -7.52
N ARG A 8 5.72 5.95 -7.10
CA ARG A 8 5.97 4.55 -7.51
C ARG A 8 5.43 3.58 -6.48
N VAL A 9 5.50 4.00 -5.22
CA VAL A 9 5.04 3.26 -4.05
C VAL A 9 4.25 4.23 -3.17
N ILE A 10 3.10 3.78 -2.67
CA ILE A 10 2.28 4.48 -1.68
C ILE A 10 2.09 3.50 -0.54
N ALA A 11 2.51 3.88 0.66
CA ALA A 11 2.34 3.09 1.86
C ALA A 11 1.62 3.91 2.93
N GLY A 12 0.70 3.30 3.66
CA GLY A 12 0.01 3.99 4.76
C GLY A 12 -1.03 3.14 5.46
N PRO A 13 -1.51 3.59 6.63
CA PRO A 13 -2.58 2.92 7.36
C PRO A 13 -3.90 2.96 6.59
N HIS A 14 -4.72 1.94 6.82
CA HIS A 14 -6.11 1.90 6.37
C HIS A 14 -6.82 3.19 6.79
N GLY A 15 -7.36 3.95 5.83
CA GLY A 15 -8.08 5.19 6.12
C GLY A 15 -8.16 6.17 4.95
N ALA A 16 -8.82 7.31 5.19
CA ALA A 16 -9.19 8.28 4.16
C ALA A 16 -8.01 8.79 3.30
N GLY A 17 -6.77 8.75 3.81
CA GLY A 17 -5.57 9.09 3.03
C GLY A 17 -5.41 8.23 1.77
N LEU A 18 -5.74 6.93 1.84
CA LEU A 18 -5.66 5.99 0.73
C LEU A 18 -6.78 6.17 -0.30
N SER A 19 -7.81 6.97 -0.03
CA SER A 19 -8.80 7.30 -1.08
C SER A 19 -8.17 8.01 -2.28
N ASN A 20 -7.03 8.69 -2.07
CA ASN A 20 -6.26 9.36 -3.12
C ASN A 20 -5.60 8.41 -4.12
N LEU A 21 -5.67 7.09 -3.92
CA LEU A 21 -5.21 6.10 -4.90
C LEU A 21 -5.90 6.27 -6.26
N VAL A 22 -7.12 6.82 -6.30
CA VAL A 22 -7.81 7.18 -7.56
C VAL A 22 -7.01 8.14 -8.45
N PHE A 23 -6.04 8.88 -7.89
CA PHE A 23 -5.14 9.77 -8.63
C PHE A 23 -3.78 9.15 -8.94
N ALA A 24 -3.49 7.93 -8.46
CA ALA A 24 -2.25 7.24 -8.73
C ALA A 24 -2.26 6.64 -10.15
N ARG A 25 -1.08 6.54 -10.75
CA ARG A 25 -0.93 5.91 -12.07
C ARG A 25 -1.08 4.39 -11.98
N PRO A 26 -1.53 3.71 -13.05
CA PRO A 26 -1.44 2.26 -13.16
C PRO A 26 0.00 1.77 -12.93
N GLY A 27 0.13 0.60 -12.31
CA GLY A 27 1.41 0.01 -11.91
C GLY A 27 1.98 0.54 -10.59
N THR A 28 1.34 1.52 -9.93
CA THR A 28 1.74 1.97 -8.59
C THR A 28 1.63 0.81 -7.59
N ILE A 29 2.65 0.65 -6.74
CA ILE A 29 2.61 -0.32 -5.63
C ILE A 29 1.91 0.34 -4.45
N VAL A 30 0.91 -0.33 -3.90
CA VAL A 30 0.12 0.12 -2.76
C VAL A 30 0.35 -0.84 -1.61
N ILE A 31 0.86 -0.32 -0.51
CA ILE A 31 1.05 -1.05 0.75
C ILE A 31 0.06 -0.48 1.75
N GLU A 32 -0.94 -1.26 2.10
CA GLU A 32 -1.93 -0.87 3.09
C GLU A 32 -1.61 -1.53 4.42
N LEU A 33 -1.48 -0.73 5.48
CA LEU A 33 -1.38 -1.26 6.84
C LEU A 33 -2.81 -1.44 7.38
N THR A 34 -3.28 -2.69 7.39
CA THR A 34 -4.65 -3.03 7.77
C THR A 34 -4.79 -3.13 9.29
N VAL A 35 -5.96 -2.76 9.79
CA VAL A 35 -6.33 -2.80 11.22
C VAL A 35 -7.46 -3.80 11.44
N GLY A 36 -7.07 -5.05 11.74
CA GLY A 36 -7.91 -6.21 12.03
C GLY A 36 -9.38 -6.13 11.59
N TYR A 37 -10.27 -6.00 12.58
CA TYR A 37 -11.72 -6.06 12.41
C TYR A 37 -12.36 -4.82 11.74
N MET A 38 -11.59 -3.74 11.53
CA MET A 38 -12.05 -2.52 10.83
C MET A 38 -11.69 -2.55 9.33
N PHE A 39 -11.17 -3.68 8.83
CA PHE A 39 -10.79 -3.83 7.44
C PHE A 39 -12.01 -4.03 6.53
N ASN A 40 -12.22 -3.09 5.60
CA ASN A 40 -13.06 -3.30 4.43
C ASN A 40 -12.19 -3.27 3.16
N ARG A 41 -12.64 -3.94 2.10
CA ARG A 41 -11.85 -4.13 0.87
C ARG A 41 -11.82 -2.92 -0.06
N CYS A 42 -12.17 -1.71 0.40
CA CYS A 42 -12.35 -0.56 -0.50
C CYS A 42 -11.07 -0.18 -1.25
N PHE A 43 -9.91 -0.21 -0.59
CA PHE A 43 -8.64 0.17 -1.22
C PHE A 43 -8.06 -0.95 -2.10
N GLU A 44 -8.39 -2.22 -1.79
CA GLU A 44 -8.16 -3.32 -2.72
C GLU A 44 -8.94 -3.12 -4.01
N TRP A 45 -10.24 -2.76 -3.92
CA TRP A 45 -11.07 -2.49 -5.10
C TRP A 45 -10.59 -1.28 -5.90
N ILE A 46 -10.26 -0.17 -5.23
CA ILE A 46 -9.68 1.01 -5.91
C ILE A 46 -8.38 0.60 -6.61
N SER A 47 -7.56 -0.22 -5.96
CA SER A 47 -6.30 -0.70 -6.55
C SER A 47 -6.52 -1.61 -7.76
N HIS A 48 -7.51 -2.50 -7.70
CA HIS A 48 -7.87 -3.36 -8.81
C HIS A 48 -8.34 -2.54 -10.02
N VAL A 49 -9.28 -1.59 -9.81
CA VAL A 49 -9.80 -0.73 -10.88
C VAL A 49 -8.72 0.22 -11.42
N GLY A 50 -7.88 0.77 -10.55
CA GLY A 50 -6.78 1.68 -10.91
C GLY A 50 -5.57 0.98 -11.55
N GLY A 51 -5.56 -0.35 -11.66
CA GLY A 51 -4.44 -1.13 -12.19
C GLY A 51 -3.19 -1.06 -11.31
N HIS A 52 -3.36 -0.97 -10.00
CA HIS A 52 -2.27 -0.92 -9.02
C HIS A 52 -1.86 -2.32 -8.56
N ARG A 53 -0.71 -2.43 -7.92
CA ARG A 53 -0.24 -3.65 -7.25
C ARG A 53 -0.50 -3.52 -5.76
N TYR A 54 -1.52 -4.20 -5.27
CA TYR A 54 -2.01 -4.06 -3.90
C TYR A 54 -1.41 -5.11 -2.95
N LEU A 55 -0.95 -4.67 -1.79
CA LEU A 55 -0.33 -5.50 -0.76
C LEU A 55 -0.83 -5.08 0.64
N PRO A 56 -1.74 -5.85 1.25
CA PRO A 56 -2.14 -5.61 2.64
C PRO A 56 -1.10 -6.19 3.60
N ILE A 57 -0.76 -5.41 4.63
CA ILE A 57 0.07 -5.84 5.77
C ILE A 57 -0.77 -5.66 7.03
N GLU A 58 -1.05 -6.76 7.72
CA GLU A 58 -1.80 -6.71 8.98
C GLU A 58 -0.93 -6.13 10.10
N ALA A 59 -1.25 -4.91 10.52
CA ALA A 59 -0.46 -4.17 11.51
C ALA A 59 -0.81 -4.53 12.96
N ASP A 60 -2.04 -5.01 13.21
CA ASP A 60 -2.53 -5.30 14.56
C ASP A 60 -2.17 -6.71 15.06
N SER A 61 -1.88 -7.65 14.16
CA SER A 61 -1.76 -9.09 14.48
C SER A 61 -0.33 -9.62 14.51
N GLN A 62 0.68 -8.79 14.29
CA GLN A 62 2.08 -9.19 14.46
C GLN A 62 2.53 -8.97 15.91
N PRO A 63 2.80 -10.03 16.70
CA PRO A 63 3.50 -9.90 17.96
C PRO A 63 4.94 -9.45 17.67
N GLY A 64 5.17 -8.14 17.72
CA GLY A 64 6.44 -7.50 17.46
C GLY A 64 6.20 -6.04 17.09
N VAL A 65 7.05 -5.14 17.60
CA VAL A 65 7.02 -3.75 17.15
C VAL A 65 7.42 -3.77 15.68
N VAL A 66 6.45 -3.66 14.76
CA VAL A 66 6.74 -3.44 13.34
C VAL A 66 7.47 -2.10 13.26
N THR A 67 8.73 -2.15 12.88
CA THR A 67 9.58 -0.97 12.84
C THR A 67 9.44 -0.26 11.49
N PRO A 68 9.68 1.06 11.40
CA PRO A 68 9.79 1.75 10.13
C PRO A 68 10.78 1.09 9.15
N GLU A 69 11.81 0.42 9.67
CA GLU A 69 12.80 -0.34 8.91
C GLU A 69 12.20 -1.57 8.23
N ASP A 70 11.22 -2.24 8.85
CA ASP A 70 10.50 -3.38 8.25
C ASP A 70 9.67 -2.94 7.04
N LEU A 71 8.98 -1.79 7.18
CA LEU A 71 8.30 -1.16 6.06
C LEU A 71 9.28 -0.77 4.96
N GLY A 72 10.42 -0.17 5.33
CA GLY A 72 11.49 0.19 4.39
C GLY A 72 12.01 -1.02 3.62
N ARG A 73 12.26 -2.15 4.28
CA ARG A 73 12.68 -3.40 3.64
C ARG A 73 11.62 -3.96 2.70
N ALA A 74 10.35 -3.94 3.11
CA ALA A 74 9.25 -4.38 2.25
C ALA A 74 9.17 -3.52 0.97
N VAL A 75 9.23 -2.20 1.12
CA VAL A 75 9.25 -1.25 -0.02
C VAL A 75 10.43 -1.56 -0.96
N LEU A 76 11.64 -1.70 -0.42
CA LEU A 76 12.84 -1.99 -1.22
C LEU A 76 12.71 -3.32 -1.98
N ALA A 77 12.35 -4.41 -1.29
CA ALA A 77 12.19 -5.73 -1.90
C ALA A 77 11.17 -5.74 -3.06
N LEU A 78 10.10 -4.96 -2.93
CA LEU A 78 9.06 -4.84 -3.96
C LEU A 78 9.49 -3.97 -5.14
N THR A 79 10.37 -2.99 -4.91
CA THR A 79 10.89 -2.11 -5.97
C THR A 79 12.10 -2.69 -6.71
N GLU A 80 12.89 -3.55 -6.06
CA GLU A 80 14.08 -4.22 -6.62
C GLU A 80 13.77 -5.48 -7.40
N ARG A 81 12.63 -6.13 -7.09
CA ARG A 81 12.09 -7.18 -7.94
C ARG A 81 11.65 -6.57 -9.28
N ARG A 82 12.59 -6.52 -10.24
CA ARG A 82 12.26 -6.52 -11.67
C ARG A 82 11.62 -7.86 -11.96
N PHE A 83 10.30 -7.92 -11.85
CA PHE A 83 9.54 -9.06 -12.30
C PHE A 83 9.56 -9.04 -13.83
N THR A 84 10.43 -9.87 -14.41
CA THR A 84 10.41 -10.30 -15.82
C THR A 84 9.04 -10.77 -16.25
#